data_AF-A0A8S1T9U6-F1
#
_entry.id   AF-A0A8S1T9U6-F1
#
_cell.length_a   1.000
_cell.length_b   1.000
_cell.length_c   1.000
_cell.angle_alpha   90.00
_cell.angle_beta   90.00
_cell.angle_gamma   90.00
#
_symmetry.space_group_name_H-M   'P 1'
#
loop_
_entity.id
_entity.type
_entity.pdbx_description
1 polymer ?
#
loop_
_entity_poly.entity_id
_entity_poly.type
_entity_poly.pdbx_seq_one_letter_code
_entity_poly.pdbx_strand_id
1 'polypeptide(L)'
;MDLALLMGLLGFETARTSKLRYLLPRIQCSGSTAFRDAVVQGNELMLKLFSLFVKEGLHDKFQIVHVVLTDGDDCASQTSHQDFLKYQLYLYSQLPPQMLKTFYIGVNLENNSTVRQQMKQIIDCSCESAQYYSINSNGINEIFQKIQMQIGIEVQQRGLVMKNEHMTIGLMQEKYRPVVQITVNNYIVIFTLDISGSMENNWPKVCGAVSGFLDNLGENDLVLGITFNNQVNIITKPELEKKIQNPRPPPPQSNSNVPDEGYYCCKIF
;
A
#
# COMPACT_ATOMS: atom_id res chain seq x y z
N MET A 1 25.33 11.74 -2.71
CA MET A 1 24.23 11.16 -3.52
C MET A 1 22.96 11.78 -3.00
N ASP A 2 22.11 12.32 -3.88
CA ASP A 2 20.91 13.06 -3.49
C ASP A 2 19.94 12.17 -2.67
N LEU A 3 19.42 12.71 -1.57
CA LEU A 3 18.45 12.06 -0.69
C LEU A 3 17.21 11.59 -1.48
N ALA A 4 16.74 12.42 -2.41
CA ALA A 4 15.60 12.10 -3.26
C ALA A 4 15.88 10.88 -4.17
N LEU A 5 17.12 10.77 -4.68
CA LEU A 5 17.53 9.63 -5.50
C LEU A 5 17.56 8.33 -4.67
N LEU A 6 18.10 8.39 -3.45
CA LEU A 6 18.14 7.23 -2.55
C LEU A 6 16.73 6.76 -2.15
N MET A 7 15.83 7.69 -1.87
CA MET A 7 14.42 7.37 -1.59
C MET A 7 13.76 6.69 -2.79
N GLY A 8 13.96 7.22 -4.01
CA GLY A 8 13.45 6.62 -5.23
C GLY A 8 14.01 5.22 -5.52
N LEU A 9 15.29 4.96 -5.19
CA LEU A 9 15.90 3.63 -5.30
C LEU A 9 15.28 2.60 -4.35
N LEU A 10 14.83 3.05 -3.18
CA LEU A 10 14.07 2.23 -2.22
C LEU A 10 12.59 2.09 -2.62
N GLY A 11 12.13 2.80 -3.65
CA GLY A 11 10.75 2.79 -4.13
C GLY A 11 9.83 3.78 -3.42
N PHE A 12 10.34 4.68 -2.57
CA PHE A 12 9.52 5.71 -1.97
C PHE A 12 9.33 6.89 -2.94
N GLU A 13 8.09 7.31 -3.11
CA GLU A 13 7.71 8.47 -3.93
C GLU A 13 6.85 9.43 -3.10
N THR A 14 6.72 10.68 -3.52
CA THR A 14 5.81 11.62 -2.83
C THR A 14 4.36 11.26 -3.13
N ALA A 15 3.47 11.44 -2.15
CA ALA A 15 2.05 11.13 -2.29
C ALA A 15 1.40 11.87 -3.47
N ARG A 16 1.78 13.14 -3.68
CA ARG A 16 1.27 14.00 -4.75
C ARG A 16 1.56 13.48 -6.16
N THR A 17 2.74 12.88 -6.37
CA THR A 17 3.13 12.35 -7.68
C THR A 17 3.08 10.82 -7.73
N SER A 18 2.37 10.20 -6.78
CA SER A 18 2.38 8.75 -6.66
C SER A 18 1.77 8.07 -7.87
N LYS A 19 2.49 7.07 -8.39
CA LYS A 19 2.06 6.25 -9.53
C LYS A 19 1.07 5.16 -9.12
N LEU A 20 0.87 4.93 -7.82
CA LEU A 20 -0.04 3.90 -7.29
C LEU A 20 -1.45 3.98 -7.88
N ARG A 21 -1.98 5.20 -8.03
CA ARG A 21 -3.30 5.46 -8.62
C ARG A 21 -3.47 4.84 -10.01
N TYR A 22 -2.39 4.79 -10.78
CA TYR A 22 -2.35 4.29 -12.14
C TYR A 22 -1.91 2.83 -12.21
N LEU A 23 -0.98 2.41 -11.35
CA LEU A 23 -0.40 1.08 -11.38
C LEU A 23 -1.32 0.01 -10.80
N LEU A 24 -1.95 0.28 -9.64
CA LEU A 24 -2.76 -0.71 -8.93
C LEU A 24 -3.91 -1.28 -9.78
N PRO A 25 -4.72 -0.46 -10.49
CA PRO A 25 -5.83 -0.98 -11.29
C PRO A 25 -5.41 -1.87 -12.48
N ARG A 26 -4.13 -1.88 -12.83
CA ARG A 26 -3.58 -2.66 -13.96
C ARG A 26 -3.05 -4.03 -13.55
N ILE A 27 -2.97 -4.28 -12.25
CA ILE A 27 -2.49 -5.54 -11.71
C ILE A 27 -3.61 -6.56 -11.77
N GLN A 28 -3.30 -7.76 -12.26
CA GLN A 28 -4.21 -8.89 -12.26
C GLN A 28 -3.95 -9.76 -11.03
N CYS A 29 -5.01 -10.05 -10.29
CA CYS A 29 -4.97 -10.94 -9.14
C CYS A 29 -4.70 -12.38 -9.59
N SER A 30 -3.72 -13.04 -8.98
CA SER A 30 -3.35 -14.42 -9.31
C SER A 30 -2.43 -15.03 -8.26
N GLY A 31 -2.38 -16.36 -8.21
CA GLY A 31 -1.46 -17.10 -7.35
C GLY A 31 -1.92 -17.21 -5.90
N SER A 32 -0.98 -17.58 -5.04
CA SER A 32 -1.16 -17.82 -3.60
C SER A 32 -0.76 -16.61 -2.77
N THR A 33 -0.81 -16.69 -1.44
CA THR A 33 -0.54 -15.56 -0.54
C THR A 33 0.76 -15.77 0.25
N ALA A 34 1.78 -14.93 0.01
CA ALA A 34 3.05 -14.88 0.75
C ALA A 34 3.10 -13.67 1.69
N PHE A 35 2.17 -13.65 2.66
CA PHE A 35 1.93 -12.52 3.56
C PHE A 35 3.15 -12.14 4.42
N ARG A 36 3.75 -13.09 5.14
CA ARG A 36 4.89 -12.85 6.04
C ARG A 36 6.08 -12.30 5.27
N ASP A 37 6.39 -12.87 4.11
CA ASP A 37 7.50 -12.39 3.27
C ASP A 37 7.27 -10.95 2.81
N ALA A 38 6.02 -10.61 2.43
CA ALA A 38 5.66 -9.26 2.01
C ALA A 38 5.80 -8.23 3.13
N VAL A 39 5.32 -8.57 4.33
CA VAL A 39 5.42 -7.69 5.50
C VAL A 39 6.89 -7.51 5.92
N VAL A 40 7.70 -8.59 5.93
CA VAL A 40 9.14 -8.50 6.20
C VAL A 40 9.82 -7.57 5.20
N GLN A 41 9.55 -7.71 3.90
CA GLN A 41 10.15 -6.83 2.89
C GLN A 41 9.77 -5.36 3.09
N GLY A 42 8.50 -5.07 3.41
CA GLY A 42 8.05 -3.71 3.73
C GLY A 42 8.79 -3.12 4.93
N ASN A 43 8.96 -3.93 5.99
CA ASN A 43 9.67 -3.53 7.19
C ASN A 43 11.16 -3.30 6.96
N GLU A 44 11.81 -4.11 6.11
CA GLU A 44 13.22 -3.88 5.75
C GLU A 44 13.41 -2.57 4.98
N LEU A 45 12.52 -2.25 4.05
CA LEU A 45 12.57 -1.00 3.29
C LEU A 45 12.33 0.21 4.20
N MET A 46 11.40 0.08 5.15
CA MET A 46 11.16 1.06 6.20
C MET A 46 12.42 1.30 7.04
N LEU A 47 13.08 0.25 7.54
CA LEU A 47 14.31 0.38 8.34
C LEU A 47 15.45 1.01 7.54
N LYS A 48 15.57 0.69 6.23
CA LYS A 48 16.54 1.33 5.33
C LYS A 48 16.28 2.83 5.17
N LEU A 49 15.02 3.22 4.96
CA LEU A 49 14.63 4.62 4.88
C LEU A 49 14.88 5.35 6.21
N PHE A 50 14.48 4.74 7.33
CA PHE A 50 14.71 5.28 8.67
C PHE A 50 16.19 5.53 8.94
N SER A 51 17.05 4.54 8.65
CA SER A 51 18.51 4.68 8.80
C SER A 51 19.07 5.85 7.98
N LEU A 52 18.54 6.06 6.78
CA LEU A 52 18.91 7.17 5.92
C LEU A 52 18.43 8.52 6.51
N PHE A 53 17.22 8.60 7.04
CA PHE A 53 16.74 9.82 7.71
C PHE A 53 17.44 10.12 9.03
N VAL A 54 17.89 9.11 9.76
CA VAL A 54 18.75 9.32 10.94
C VAL A 54 20.05 9.99 10.53
N LYS A 55 20.70 9.54 9.44
CA LYS A 55 21.94 10.13 8.93
C LYS A 55 21.79 11.60 8.50
N GLU A 56 20.62 11.94 7.94
CA GLU A 56 20.30 13.31 7.49
C GLU A 56 19.71 14.19 8.60
N GLY A 57 19.52 13.68 9.82
CA GLY A 57 18.91 14.44 10.92
C GLY A 57 17.43 14.77 10.71
N LEU A 58 16.70 13.91 10.01
CA LEU A 58 15.27 14.06 9.69
C LEU A 58 14.35 13.08 10.43
N HIS A 59 14.93 12.21 11.26
CA HIS A 59 14.23 11.08 11.89
C HIS A 59 13.04 11.44 12.78
N ASP A 60 12.98 12.65 13.32
CA ASP A 60 11.90 13.14 14.20
C ASP A 60 10.73 13.79 13.43
N LYS A 61 10.84 13.94 12.11
CA LYS A 61 9.87 14.70 11.29
C LYS A 61 8.75 13.86 10.68
N PHE A 62 8.75 12.55 10.92
CA PHE A 62 7.79 11.65 10.29
C PHE A 62 7.19 10.62 11.23
N GLN A 63 6.01 10.18 10.86
CA GLN A 63 5.33 9.01 11.42
C GLN A 63 5.20 7.96 10.32
N ILE A 64 5.39 6.70 10.68
CA ILE A 64 5.32 5.58 9.74
C ILE A 64 3.99 4.86 9.93
N VAL A 65 3.25 4.73 8.82
CA VAL A 65 1.97 4.05 8.75
C VAL A 65 2.11 2.89 7.79
N HIS A 66 1.98 1.67 8.28
CA HIS A 66 2.06 0.48 7.46
C HIS A 66 0.67 -0.16 7.36
N VAL A 67 0.05 -0.10 6.19
CA VAL A 67 -1.25 -0.71 5.92
C VAL A 67 -1.02 -2.04 5.20
N VAL A 68 -1.39 -3.13 5.84
CA VAL A 68 -1.28 -4.49 5.31
C VAL A 68 -2.67 -5.06 5.11
N LEU A 69 -3.02 -5.49 3.90
CA LEU A 69 -4.35 -6.02 3.58
C LEU A 69 -4.26 -7.37 2.88
N THR A 70 -5.04 -8.34 3.35
CA THR A 70 -5.19 -9.68 2.75
C THR A 70 -6.62 -10.22 2.94
N ASP A 71 -7.05 -11.14 2.08
CA ASP A 71 -8.29 -11.90 2.23
C ASP A 71 -8.06 -13.41 2.42
N GLY A 72 -6.82 -13.84 2.65
CA GLY A 72 -6.45 -15.26 2.68
C GLY A 72 -5.41 -15.64 3.73
N ASP A 73 -5.24 -16.95 3.92
CA ASP A 73 -4.17 -17.53 4.72
C ASP A 73 -2.81 -17.38 4.04
N ASP A 74 -1.76 -17.22 4.83
CA ASP A 74 -0.40 -17.30 4.33
C ASP A 74 0.01 -18.74 4.02
N CYS A 75 0.02 -19.07 2.74
CA CYS A 75 0.29 -20.41 2.21
C CYS A 75 1.53 -20.48 1.30
N ALA A 76 2.20 -19.36 1.03
CA ALA A 76 3.34 -19.32 0.12
C ALA A 76 4.61 -18.68 0.71
N SER A 77 4.55 -18.04 1.89
CA SER A 77 5.75 -17.44 2.49
C SER A 77 6.80 -18.48 2.83
N GLN A 78 8.04 -18.16 2.51
CA GLN A 78 9.21 -18.92 2.94
C GLN A 78 9.55 -18.64 4.41
N THR A 79 9.26 -17.43 4.89
CA THR A 79 9.40 -17.08 6.30
C THR A 79 8.42 -17.90 7.13
N SER A 80 8.93 -18.63 8.12
CA SER A 80 8.10 -19.37 9.06
C SER A 80 7.32 -18.41 9.98
N HIS A 81 6.19 -18.86 10.53
CA HIS A 81 5.44 -18.04 11.49
C HIS A 81 6.30 -17.66 12.71
N GLN A 82 7.10 -18.59 13.22
CA GLN A 82 7.96 -18.34 14.38
C GLN A 82 9.05 -17.30 14.08
N ASP A 83 9.68 -17.36 12.90
CA ASP A 83 10.71 -16.39 12.52
C ASP A 83 10.10 -15.02 12.24
N PHE A 84 8.89 -14.97 11.70
CA PHE A 84 8.13 -13.74 11.56
C PHE A 84 7.83 -13.07 12.91
N LEU A 85 7.42 -13.84 13.93
CA LEU A 85 7.20 -13.29 15.28
C LEU A 85 8.49 -12.73 15.90
N LYS A 86 9.61 -13.44 15.75
CA LYS A 86 10.94 -12.92 16.17
C LYS A 86 11.28 -11.61 15.45
N TYR A 87 10.97 -11.54 14.16
CA TYR A 87 11.20 -10.34 13.36
C TYR A 87 10.34 -9.16 13.83
N GLN A 88 9.08 -9.37 14.23
CA GLN A 88 8.25 -8.29 14.80
C GLN A 88 8.85 -7.73 16.09
N LEU A 89 9.37 -8.59 16.99
CA LEU A 89 10.06 -8.15 18.20
C LEU A 89 11.34 -7.36 17.88
N TYR A 90 12.12 -7.83 16.89
CA TYR A 90 13.28 -7.10 16.40
C TYR A 90 12.88 -5.73 15.87
N LEU A 91 11.87 -5.64 15.01
CA LEU A 91 11.37 -4.38 14.46
C LEU A 91 11.01 -3.37 15.55
N TYR A 92 10.25 -3.81 16.57
CA TYR A 92 9.88 -2.99 17.71
C TYR A 92 11.10 -2.43 18.46
N SER A 93 12.20 -3.19 18.53
CA SER A 93 13.45 -2.74 19.17
C SER A 93 14.26 -1.72 18.37
N GLN A 94 14.02 -1.62 17.05
CA GLN A 94 14.82 -0.77 16.15
C GLN A 94 14.24 0.64 15.97
N LEU A 95 12.96 0.84 16.28
CA LEU A 95 12.28 2.11 16.05
C LEU A 95 11.93 2.82 17.36
N PRO A 96 11.93 4.16 17.38
CA PRO A 96 11.41 4.92 18.51
C PRO A 96 9.97 4.53 18.85
N PRO A 97 9.59 4.54 20.13
CA PRO A 97 8.20 4.30 20.53
C PRO A 97 7.24 5.23 19.77
N GLN A 98 6.08 4.70 19.39
CA GLN A 98 5.01 5.43 18.69
C GLN A 98 5.33 5.90 17.26
N MET A 99 6.56 5.73 16.76
CA MET A 99 6.90 6.11 15.38
C MET A 99 6.18 5.25 14.33
N LEU A 100 6.01 3.96 14.61
CA LEU A 100 5.36 3.02 13.70
C LEU A 100 3.95 2.69 14.18
N LYS A 101 3.01 2.73 13.23
CA LYS A 101 1.69 2.14 13.39
C LYS A 101 1.35 1.24 12.21
N THR A 102 1.23 -0.05 12.47
CA THR A 102 0.87 -1.08 11.50
C THR A 102 -0.60 -1.45 11.64
N PHE A 103 -1.32 -1.43 10.52
CA PHE A 103 -2.72 -1.77 10.41
C PHE A 103 -2.85 -3.04 9.58
N TYR A 104 -3.07 -4.17 10.24
CA TYR A 104 -3.38 -5.44 9.59
C TYR A 104 -4.89 -5.51 9.33
N ILE A 105 -5.28 -5.71 8.06
CA ILE A 105 -6.66 -5.76 7.60
C ILE A 105 -6.93 -7.13 6.98
N GLY A 106 -7.79 -7.92 7.61
CA GLY A 106 -8.28 -9.19 7.08
C GLY A 106 -9.68 -9.03 6.49
N VAL A 107 -9.84 -9.33 5.19
CA VAL A 107 -11.13 -9.23 4.48
C VAL A 107 -11.82 -10.59 4.44
N ASN A 108 -13.01 -10.69 5.02
CA ASN A 108 -13.81 -11.91 5.15
C ASN A 108 -13.11 -13.06 5.89
N LEU A 109 -12.23 -12.74 6.84
CA LEU A 109 -11.43 -13.70 7.61
C LEU A 109 -11.96 -13.94 9.04
N GLU A 110 -13.14 -13.44 9.39
CA GLU A 110 -13.70 -13.48 10.76
C GLU A 110 -13.91 -14.90 11.30
N ASN A 111 -14.15 -15.85 10.39
CA ASN A 111 -14.39 -17.26 10.72
C ASN A 111 -13.14 -18.13 10.57
N ASN A 112 -12.01 -17.58 10.12
CA ASN A 112 -10.76 -18.31 10.00
C ASN A 112 -10.02 -18.34 11.35
N SER A 113 -10.13 -19.46 12.06
CA SER A 113 -9.50 -19.63 13.38
C SER A 113 -7.97 -19.55 13.32
N THR A 114 -7.36 -20.06 12.25
CA THR A 114 -5.92 -20.04 12.03
C THR A 114 -5.42 -18.61 11.90
N VAL A 115 -5.99 -17.81 10.99
CA VAL A 115 -5.63 -16.39 10.84
C VAL A 115 -5.83 -15.65 12.16
N ARG A 116 -6.96 -15.85 12.83
CA ARG A 116 -7.23 -15.17 14.11
C ARG A 116 -6.19 -15.48 15.17
N GLN A 117 -5.77 -16.73 15.29
CA GLN A 117 -4.73 -17.12 16.25
C GLN A 117 -3.37 -16.54 15.86
N GLN A 118 -2.99 -16.62 14.58
CA GLN A 118 -1.73 -16.07 14.09
C GLN A 118 -1.68 -14.55 14.26
N MET A 119 -2.74 -13.83 13.88
CA MET A 119 -2.84 -12.38 14.04
C MET A 119 -2.77 -11.97 15.51
N LYS A 120 -3.41 -12.70 16.42
CA LYS A 120 -3.25 -12.45 17.86
C LYS A 120 -1.78 -12.50 18.28
N GLN A 121 -1.05 -13.54 17.88
CA GLN A 121 0.38 -13.67 18.20
C GLN A 121 1.22 -12.55 17.58
N ILE A 122 0.90 -12.15 16.34
CA ILE A 122 1.59 -11.04 15.66
C ILE A 122 1.38 -9.73 16.43
N ILE A 123 0.14 -9.44 16.84
CA ILE A 123 -0.19 -8.24 17.62
C ILE A 123 0.50 -8.28 18.99
N ASP A 124 0.48 -9.42 19.68
CA ASP A 124 1.15 -9.59 20.97
C ASP A 124 2.68 -9.32 20.87
N CYS A 125 3.31 -9.71 19.77
CA CYS A 125 4.74 -9.43 19.50
C CYS A 125 5.02 -8.00 19.00
N SER A 126 4.02 -7.31 18.44
CA SER A 126 4.14 -5.95 17.91
C SER A 126 3.81 -4.87 18.94
N CYS A 127 3.39 -5.25 20.14
CA CYS A 127 2.99 -4.36 21.23
C CYS A 127 1.98 -3.29 20.77
N GLU A 128 2.15 -2.04 21.18
CA GLU A 128 1.26 -0.93 20.83
C GLU A 128 1.41 -0.45 19.37
N SER A 129 2.40 -0.96 18.64
CA SER A 129 2.70 -0.52 17.27
C SER A 129 1.79 -1.14 16.21
N ALA A 130 0.95 -2.13 16.55
CA ALA A 130 0.08 -2.79 15.56
C ALA A 130 -1.36 -2.96 16.02
N GLN A 131 -2.28 -3.00 15.04
CA GLN A 131 -3.70 -3.27 15.24
C GLN A 131 -4.21 -4.20 14.15
N TYR A 132 -5.17 -5.05 14.48
CA TYR A 132 -5.84 -5.94 13.54
C TYR A 132 -7.32 -5.59 13.39
N TYR A 133 -7.77 -5.53 12.13
CA TYR A 133 -9.16 -5.30 11.76
C TYR A 133 -9.65 -6.45 10.88
N SER A 134 -10.66 -7.17 11.35
CA SER A 134 -11.41 -8.12 10.52
C SER A 134 -12.62 -7.41 9.96
N ILE A 135 -12.75 -7.35 8.64
CA ILE A 135 -13.81 -6.62 7.95
C ILE A 135 -14.44 -7.46 6.84
N ASN A 136 -15.64 -7.09 6.43
CA ASN A 136 -16.30 -7.60 5.25
C ASN A 136 -15.78 -6.89 4.00
N SER A 137 -15.90 -7.48 2.81
CA SER A 137 -15.53 -6.83 1.54
C SER A 137 -16.15 -5.44 1.30
N ASN A 138 -17.30 -5.14 1.88
CA ASN A 138 -17.96 -3.83 1.74
C ASN A 138 -17.37 -2.77 2.67
N GLY A 139 -16.66 -3.17 3.73
CA GLY A 139 -16.02 -2.27 4.70
C GLY A 139 -14.62 -1.81 4.31
N ILE A 140 -14.10 -2.18 3.12
CA ILE A 140 -12.74 -1.83 2.69
C ILE A 140 -12.53 -0.31 2.64
N ASN A 141 -13.45 0.45 2.06
CA ASN A 141 -13.31 1.91 2.03
C ASN A 141 -13.41 2.53 3.44
N GLU A 142 -14.34 2.03 4.25
CA GLU A 142 -14.59 2.51 5.60
C GLU A 142 -13.38 2.30 6.52
N ILE A 143 -12.69 1.15 6.40
CA ILE A 143 -11.50 0.91 7.23
C ILE A 143 -10.33 1.83 6.84
N PHE A 144 -10.15 2.13 5.55
CA PHE A 144 -9.11 3.07 5.12
C PHE A 144 -9.40 4.48 5.66
N GLN A 145 -10.64 4.96 5.56
CA GLN A 145 -11.06 6.24 6.16
C GLN A 145 -10.86 6.25 7.68
N LYS A 146 -11.25 5.17 8.37
CA LYS A 146 -11.03 5.04 9.82
C LYS A 146 -9.55 5.10 10.18
N ILE A 147 -8.67 4.45 9.41
CA ILE A 147 -7.22 4.52 9.61
C ILE A 147 -6.74 5.96 9.46
N GLN A 148 -7.15 6.67 8.39
CA GLN A 148 -6.79 8.08 8.18
C GLN A 148 -7.22 8.99 9.33
N MET A 149 -8.43 8.79 9.86
CA MET A 149 -8.90 9.50 11.04
C MET A 149 -8.07 9.19 12.28
N GLN A 150 -7.75 7.91 12.52
CA GLN A 150 -6.99 7.46 13.70
C GLN A 150 -5.56 7.98 13.74
N ILE A 151 -4.91 8.14 12.59
CA ILE A 151 -3.56 8.72 12.49
C ILE A 151 -3.58 10.25 12.42
N GLY A 152 -4.76 10.87 12.30
CA GLY A 152 -4.93 12.32 12.35
C GLY A 152 -4.69 13.05 11.02
N ILE A 153 -4.58 12.33 9.90
CA ILE A 153 -4.36 12.92 8.57
C ILE A 153 -5.46 13.94 8.23
N GLU A 154 -6.74 13.57 8.37
CA GLU A 154 -7.85 14.46 8.04
C GLU A 154 -7.94 15.67 8.98
N VAL A 155 -7.56 15.50 10.24
CA VAL A 155 -7.55 16.58 11.25
C VAL A 155 -6.49 17.62 10.92
N GLN A 156 -5.31 17.19 10.45
CA GLN A 156 -4.25 18.08 10.01
C GLN A 156 -4.64 18.90 8.78
N GLN A 157 -5.21 18.26 7.74
CA GLN A 157 -5.66 18.98 6.54
C GLN A 157 -6.74 20.02 6.86
N ARG A 158 -7.78 19.66 7.63
CA ARG A 158 -8.84 20.59 8.03
C ARG A 158 -8.32 21.75 8.89
N GLY A 159 -7.39 21.46 9.79
CA GLY A 159 -6.74 22.48 10.60
C GLY A 159 -5.84 23.45 9.83
N LEU A 160 -5.17 22.99 8.76
CA LEU A 160 -4.40 23.84 7.85
C LEU A 160 -5.30 24.76 7.02
N VAL A 161 -6.43 24.25 6.50
CA VAL A 161 -7.42 25.06 5.79
C VAL A 161 -7.96 26.16 6.70
N MET A 162 -8.33 25.84 7.94
CA MET A 162 -8.77 26.84 8.91
C MET A 162 -7.70 27.90 9.20
N LYS A 163 -6.41 27.53 9.35
CA LYS A 163 -5.33 28.53 9.51
C LYS A 163 -5.22 29.49 8.32
N ASN A 164 -5.39 29.00 7.10
CA ASN A 164 -5.31 29.82 5.89
C ASN A 164 -6.54 30.71 5.69
N GLU A 165 -7.75 30.20 5.95
CA GLU A 165 -8.98 31.00 5.89
C GLU A 165 -9.03 32.07 6.99
N HIS A 166 -8.59 31.72 8.21
CA HIS A 166 -8.49 32.67 9.32
C HIS A 166 -7.32 33.65 9.20
N MET A 167 -6.33 33.46 8.30
CA MET A 167 -5.35 34.52 7.99
C MET A 167 -6.01 35.70 7.27
N THR A 168 -7.06 35.45 6.47
CA THR A 168 -7.77 36.51 5.75
C THR A 168 -8.77 37.25 6.65
N ILE A 169 -9.32 36.57 7.67
CA ILE A 169 -10.30 37.14 8.62
C ILE A 169 -9.63 37.67 9.91
N GLY A 170 -8.41 37.22 10.21
CA GLY A 170 -7.66 37.53 11.43
C GLY A 170 -7.08 38.94 11.54
N LEU A 171 -7.30 39.80 10.53
CA LEU A 171 -6.96 41.23 10.57
C LEU A 171 -8.02 42.08 11.30
N MET A 172 -9.15 41.50 11.72
CA MET A 172 -10.24 42.28 12.36
C MET A 172 -10.62 41.89 13.81
N GLN A 173 -10.06 40.84 14.42
CA GLN A 173 -10.42 40.47 15.80
C GLN A 173 -9.22 40.05 16.65
N GLU A 174 -8.70 40.99 17.44
CA GLU A 174 -7.55 40.83 18.36
C GLU A 174 -7.86 40.10 19.68
N LYS A 175 -9.04 39.51 19.92
CA LYS A 175 -9.42 39.10 21.28
C LYS A 175 -9.54 37.62 21.62
N TYR A 176 -9.54 36.69 20.68
CA TYR A 176 -9.52 35.26 21.02
C TYR A 176 -8.80 34.45 19.94
N ARG A 177 -7.52 34.12 20.18
CA ARG A 177 -6.82 33.10 19.40
C ARG A 177 -6.72 31.82 20.26
N PRO A 178 -7.62 30.83 20.10
CA PRO A 178 -7.29 29.50 20.58
C PRO A 178 -6.11 29.00 19.73
N VAL A 179 -4.92 28.96 20.34
CA VAL A 179 -3.74 28.40 19.68
C VAL A 179 -3.89 26.89 19.69
N VAL A 180 -4.63 26.35 18.74
CA VAL A 180 -4.56 24.91 18.42
C VAL A 180 -3.20 24.71 17.76
N GLN A 181 -2.21 24.26 18.53
CA GLN A 181 -0.94 23.78 17.99
C GLN A 181 -1.19 22.46 17.27
N ILE A 182 -1.57 22.56 15.99
CA ILE A 182 -1.57 21.41 15.09
C ILE A 182 -0.11 21.13 14.77
N THR A 183 0.44 20.06 15.36
CA THR A 183 1.73 19.50 14.94
C THR A 183 1.51 18.85 13.58
N VAL A 184 2.11 19.42 12.54
CA VAL A 184 2.09 18.84 11.19
C VAL A 184 3.19 17.78 11.16
N ASN A 185 2.80 16.52 11.14
CA ASN A 185 3.72 15.41 10.94
C ASN A 185 3.69 15.02 9.47
N ASN A 186 4.84 14.78 8.85
CA ASN A 186 4.87 14.11 7.56
C ASN A 186 4.63 12.61 7.80
N TYR A 187 3.95 11.94 6.87
CA TYR A 187 3.69 10.52 6.95
C TYR A 187 4.50 9.76 5.91
N ILE A 188 5.00 8.60 6.32
CA ILE A 188 5.53 7.58 5.42
C ILE A 188 4.50 6.45 5.42
N VAL A 189 3.77 6.32 4.33
CA VAL A 189 2.69 5.32 4.19
C VAL A 189 3.15 4.17 3.33
N ILE A 190 3.20 2.98 3.91
CA ILE A 190 3.55 1.75 3.21
C ILE A 190 2.27 0.95 3.01
N PHE A 191 1.90 0.71 1.76
CA PHE A 191 0.81 -0.20 1.41
C PHE A 191 1.41 -1.56 1.05
N THR A 192 1.01 -2.61 1.77
CA THR A 192 1.36 -4.00 1.46
C THR A 192 0.08 -4.76 1.16
N LEU A 193 -0.20 -4.97 -0.11
CA LEU A 193 -1.52 -5.34 -0.61
C LEU A 193 -1.49 -6.72 -1.27
N ASP A 194 -2.37 -7.60 -0.82
CA ASP A 194 -2.55 -8.93 -1.40
C ASP A 194 -3.16 -8.82 -2.81
N ILE A 195 -2.56 -9.52 -3.76
CA ILE A 195 -3.00 -9.69 -5.14
C ILE A 195 -3.10 -11.17 -5.51
N SER A 196 -3.26 -12.06 -4.53
CA SER A 196 -3.59 -13.47 -4.73
C SER A 196 -4.90 -13.64 -5.51
N GLY A 197 -5.16 -14.83 -6.04
CA GLY A 197 -6.35 -15.08 -6.86
C GLY A 197 -7.67 -14.78 -6.16
N SER A 198 -7.77 -14.98 -4.83
CA SER A 198 -8.99 -14.69 -4.05
C SER A 198 -9.36 -13.21 -4.04
N MET A 199 -8.36 -12.33 -4.18
CA MET A 199 -8.55 -10.88 -4.13
C MET A 199 -9.26 -10.30 -5.37
N GLU A 200 -9.47 -11.07 -6.44
CA GLU A 200 -9.99 -10.54 -7.73
C GLU A 200 -11.26 -9.69 -7.58
N ASN A 201 -12.21 -10.14 -6.75
CA ASN A 201 -13.47 -9.43 -6.50
C ASN A 201 -13.32 -8.23 -5.54
N ASN A 202 -12.29 -8.23 -4.70
CA ASN A 202 -12.00 -7.18 -3.72
C ASN A 202 -11.07 -6.09 -4.29
N TRP A 203 -10.26 -6.43 -5.29
CA TRP A 203 -9.17 -5.59 -5.79
C TRP A 203 -9.60 -4.21 -6.30
N PRO A 204 -10.71 -4.07 -7.07
CA PRO A 204 -11.16 -2.73 -7.47
C PRO A 204 -11.51 -1.83 -6.27
N LYS A 205 -12.04 -2.42 -5.19
CA LYS A 205 -12.35 -1.68 -3.95
C LYS A 205 -11.08 -1.25 -3.23
N VAL A 206 -10.08 -2.14 -3.16
CA VAL A 206 -8.76 -1.82 -2.59
C VAL A 206 -8.10 -0.68 -3.39
N CYS A 207 -8.14 -0.73 -4.72
CA CYS A 207 -7.60 0.33 -5.57
C CYS A 207 -8.28 1.68 -5.30
N GLY A 208 -9.61 1.69 -5.19
CA GLY A 208 -10.39 2.87 -4.85
C GLY A 208 -10.04 3.42 -3.46
N ALA A 209 -9.95 2.53 -2.46
CA ALA A 209 -9.60 2.89 -1.09
C ALA A 209 -8.20 3.49 -0.98
N VAL A 210 -7.21 2.90 -1.65
CA VAL A 210 -5.84 3.45 -1.70
C VAL A 210 -5.83 4.81 -2.40
N SER A 211 -6.54 4.96 -3.53
CA SER A 211 -6.62 6.26 -4.21
C SER A 211 -7.20 7.34 -3.29
N GLY A 212 -8.33 7.06 -2.62
CA GLY A 212 -8.92 7.97 -1.65
C GLY A 212 -7.99 8.21 -0.44
N PHE A 213 -7.19 7.21 -0.06
CA PHE A 213 -6.21 7.39 1.00
C PHE A 213 -5.15 8.43 0.61
N LEU A 214 -4.63 8.32 -0.62
CA LEU A 214 -3.63 9.22 -1.19
C LEU A 214 -4.13 10.66 -1.35
N ASP A 215 -5.44 10.87 -1.56
CA ASP A 215 -6.03 12.21 -1.72
C ASP A 215 -5.94 13.06 -0.44
N ASN A 216 -5.89 12.42 0.73
CA ASN A 216 -5.79 13.14 2.00
C ASN A 216 -4.35 13.27 2.53
N LEU A 217 -3.35 12.77 1.80
CA LEU A 217 -1.94 12.95 2.19
C LEU A 217 -1.43 14.35 1.82
N GLY A 218 -0.50 14.86 2.62
CA GLY A 218 0.19 16.12 2.40
C GLY A 218 1.27 16.03 1.32
N GLU A 219 1.78 17.19 0.88
CA GLU A 219 2.77 17.25 -0.22
C GLU A 219 4.11 16.61 0.10
N ASN A 220 4.49 16.59 1.38
CA ASN A 220 5.75 16.03 1.87
C ASN A 220 5.60 14.58 2.35
N ASP A 221 4.40 14.01 2.27
CA ASP A 221 4.16 12.62 2.64
C ASP A 221 4.76 11.70 1.58
N LEU A 222 5.30 10.58 2.05
CA LEU A 222 5.95 9.57 1.24
C LEU A 222 5.10 8.32 1.20
N VAL A 223 5.11 7.65 0.05
CA VAL A 223 4.34 6.42 -0.15
C VAL A 223 5.19 5.35 -0.80
N LEU A 224 4.92 4.11 -0.40
CA LEU A 224 5.52 2.89 -0.95
C LEU A 224 4.41 1.89 -1.22
N GLY A 225 4.37 1.35 -2.44
CA GLY A 225 3.46 0.26 -2.78
C GLY A 225 4.19 -1.06 -2.90
N ILE A 226 3.73 -2.02 -2.13
CA ILE A 226 4.12 -3.42 -2.20
C ILE A 226 2.86 -4.21 -2.53
N THR A 227 2.95 -5.04 -3.56
CA THR A 227 1.91 -6.02 -3.87
C THR A 227 2.49 -7.41 -3.71
N PHE A 228 1.68 -8.35 -3.23
CA PHE A 228 2.15 -9.70 -3.00
C PHE A 228 1.13 -10.76 -3.39
N ASN A 229 1.64 -11.83 -3.98
CA ASN A 229 0.96 -13.10 -4.13
C ASN A 229 1.95 -14.19 -3.67
N ASN A 230 2.29 -15.17 -4.52
CA ASN A 230 3.41 -16.07 -4.30
C ASN A 230 4.78 -15.39 -4.45
N GLN A 231 4.81 -14.13 -4.87
CA GLN A 231 5.99 -13.27 -4.96
C GLN A 231 5.67 -11.90 -4.38
N VAL A 232 6.70 -11.21 -3.87
CA VAL A 232 6.58 -9.84 -3.36
C VAL A 232 7.16 -8.87 -4.39
N ASN A 233 6.38 -7.86 -4.76
CA ASN A 233 6.74 -6.88 -5.78
C ASN A 233 6.59 -5.45 -5.25
N ILE A 234 7.67 -4.66 -5.34
CA ILE A 234 7.67 -3.23 -5.03
C ILE A 234 7.27 -2.48 -6.31
N ILE A 235 6.03 -2.02 -6.38
CA ILE A 235 5.44 -1.48 -7.63
C ILE A 235 5.82 -0.02 -7.89
N THR A 236 6.22 0.71 -6.86
CA THR A 236 6.70 2.10 -6.99
C THR A 236 8.18 2.19 -7.37
N LYS A 237 8.90 1.04 -7.43
CA LYS A 237 10.29 1.01 -7.85
C LYS A 237 10.39 1.22 -9.37
N PRO A 238 11.33 2.05 -9.88
CA PRO A 238 11.43 2.41 -11.31
C PRO A 238 11.57 1.24 -12.31
N GLU A 239 11.90 0.03 -11.87
CA GLU A 239 12.19 -1.11 -12.74
C GLU A 239 10.95 -1.73 -13.40
N LEU A 240 9.73 -1.48 -12.89
CA LEU A 240 8.50 -2.10 -13.39
C LEU A 240 7.89 -1.43 -14.64
N GLU A 241 8.33 -0.21 -14.98
CA GLU A 241 7.82 0.51 -16.17
C GLU A 241 8.08 -0.25 -17.47
N LYS A 242 9.15 -1.05 -17.53
CA LYS A 242 9.55 -1.79 -18.74
C LYS A 242 8.67 -3.02 -19.05
N LYS A 243 7.93 -3.57 -18.08
CA LYS A 243 7.07 -4.76 -18.31
C LYS A 243 5.61 -4.42 -18.61
N ILE A 244 5.13 -3.26 -18.17
CA ILE A 244 3.73 -2.83 -18.35
C ILE A 244 3.49 -2.19 -19.74
N GLN A 245 4.55 -1.78 -20.44
CA GLN A 245 4.47 -1.13 -21.76
C GLN A 245 4.52 -2.08 -22.97
N ASN A 246 4.23 -3.38 -22.81
CA ASN A 246 4.00 -4.25 -23.97
C ASN A 246 2.50 -4.28 -24.29
N PRO A 247 1.99 -3.47 -25.24
CA PRO A 247 0.64 -3.66 -25.74
C PRO A 247 0.54 -5.06 -26.36
N ARG A 248 -0.55 -5.77 -26.06
CA ARG A 248 -0.90 -7.04 -26.74
C ARG A 248 -0.68 -6.88 -28.25
N PRO A 249 -0.01 -7.82 -28.93
CA PRO A 249 -0.04 -7.84 -30.39
C PRO A 249 -1.51 -7.92 -30.82
N PRO A 250 -1.93 -7.14 -31.83
CA PRO A 250 -3.30 -7.19 -32.31
C PRO A 250 -3.64 -8.63 -32.74
N PRO A 251 -4.89 -9.07 -32.56
CA PRO A 251 -5.31 -10.38 -33.01
C PRO A 251 -5.01 -10.52 -34.52
N PRO A 252 -4.59 -11.71 -34.98
CA PRO A 252 -4.30 -11.93 -36.39
C PRO A 252 -5.53 -11.55 -37.21
N GLN A 253 -5.35 -10.60 -38.13
CA GLN A 253 -6.37 -10.26 -39.11
C GLN A 253 -6.63 -11.50 -39.96
N SER A 254 -7.87 -12.03 -39.89
CA SER A 254 -8.33 -13.05 -40.80
C SER A 254 -8.42 -12.45 -42.21
N ASN A 255 -7.37 -12.63 -43.01
CA ASN A 255 -7.42 -12.32 -44.43
C ASN A 255 -8.30 -13.37 -45.11
N SER A 256 -9.57 -13.04 -45.25
CA SER A 256 -10.45 -13.64 -46.25
C SER A 256 -9.97 -13.20 -47.63
N ASN A 257 -9.19 -14.03 -48.31
CA ASN A 257 -8.95 -13.96 -49.74
C ASN A 257 -8.72 -15.39 -50.25
N VAL A 258 -9.82 -16.11 -50.49
CA VAL A 258 -9.82 -17.29 -51.35
C VAL A 258 -10.14 -16.78 -52.76
N PRO A 259 -9.26 -16.95 -53.75
CA PRO A 259 -9.65 -16.81 -55.14
C PRO A 259 -10.33 -18.10 -55.60
N ASP A 260 -11.51 -17.93 -56.21
CA ASP A 260 -12.13 -18.88 -57.14
C ASP A 260 -11.12 -19.29 -58.22
N GLU A 261 -10.82 -20.59 -58.34
CA GLU A 261 -10.59 -21.23 -59.64
C GLU A 261 -11.14 -22.67 -59.59
N GLY A 262 -12.05 -22.95 -60.53
CA GLY A 262 -12.77 -24.20 -60.64
C GLY A 262 -12.07 -25.29 -61.46
N TYR A 263 -12.72 -26.45 -61.39
CA TYR A 263 -12.61 -27.64 -62.25
C TYR A 263 -11.32 -28.47 -62.16
N TYR A 264 -11.43 -29.70 -61.66
CA TYR A 264 -11.63 -30.84 -62.57
C TYR A 264 -12.34 -32.01 -61.88
N CYS A 265 -13.36 -32.47 -62.59
CA CYS A 265 -14.10 -33.70 -62.40
C CYS A 265 -13.22 -34.90 -62.76
N CYS A 266 -13.20 -35.94 -61.93
CA CYS A 266 -12.95 -37.31 -62.38
C CYS A 266 -13.72 -38.27 -61.48
N LYS A 267 -14.79 -38.85 -62.03
CA LYS A 267 -15.37 -40.13 -61.60
C LYS A 267 -14.70 -41.26 -62.38
N ILE A 268 -15.00 -42.48 -61.91
CA ILE A 268 -14.91 -43.80 -62.58
C ILE A 268 -13.54 -44.50 -62.32
N PHE A 269 -13.41 -45.70 -61.72
CA PHE A 269 -14.30 -46.81 -61.34
C PHE A 269 -14.12 -47.19 -59.86
#